data_AF-R6JMX2-F1
#
_entry.id   AF-R6JMX2-F1
#
_cell.length_a   1.000
_cell.length_b   1.000
_cell.length_c   1.000
_cell.angle_alpha   90.00
_cell.angle_beta   90.00
_cell.angle_gamma   90.00
#
_symmetry.space_group_name_H-M   'P 1'
#
loop_
_entity.id
_entity.type
_entity.pdbx_description
1 polymer ?
#
loop_
_entity_poly.entity_id
_entity_poly.type
_entity_poly.pdbx_seq_one_letter_code
_entity_poly.pdbx_strand_id
1 'polypeptide(L)'
;MWSVRAVDLSPSNIGQKRFGVLVEDGRIPETSQSLCRLADLVLCTGSTVCNGSIVDFLPFKDKILFYGTTLAGAAPLMGLPRLCFADRYQDSFLQNTSA
;
A
#
# COMPACT_ATOMS: atom_id res chain seq x y z
N MET A 1 -8.84 -0.14 -19.73
CA MET A 1 -9.12 -1.10 -18.63
C MET A 1 -7.82 -1.31 -17.89
N TRP A 2 -7.79 -1.13 -16.56
CA TRP A 2 -6.57 -1.33 -15.78
C TRP A 2 -6.41 -2.79 -15.37
N SER A 3 -5.19 -3.31 -15.44
CA SER A 3 -4.85 -4.64 -14.91
C SER A 3 -4.45 -4.49 -13.45
N VAL A 4 -5.16 -5.15 -12.54
CA VAL A 4 -4.91 -5.08 -11.10
C VAL A 4 -4.29 -6.40 -10.64
N ARG A 5 -3.21 -6.29 -9.87
CA ARG A 5 -2.51 -7.40 -9.22
C ARG A 5 -2.41 -7.12 -7.73
N ALA A 6 -2.49 -8.16 -6.91
CA ALA A 6 -2.46 -8.03 -5.46
C ALA A 6 -1.53 -9.07 -4.86
N VAL A 7 -0.72 -8.65 -3.89
CA VAL A 7 0.14 -9.52 -3.08
C VAL A 7 -0.18 -9.29 -1.60
N ASP A 8 -0.08 -10.35 -0.81
CA ASP A 8 -0.23 -10.30 0.64
C ASP A 8 0.80 -11.25 1.30
N LEU A 9 1.12 -11.00 2.56
CA LEU A 9 1.98 -11.87 3.36
C LEU A 9 1.18 -12.89 4.17
N SER A 10 -0.12 -12.65 4.40
CA SER A 10 -0.99 -13.51 5.18
C SER A 10 -1.33 -14.80 4.41
N PRO A 11 -1.01 -15.99 4.95
CA PRO A 11 -1.43 -17.26 4.36
C PRO A 11 -2.94 -17.40 4.22
N SER A 12 -3.72 -16.67 5.03
CA SER A 12 -5.18 -16.67 4.90
C SER A 12 -5.67 -15.99 3.63
N ASN A 13 -4.90 -15.06 3.06
CA ASN A 13 -5.31 -14.28 1.89
C ASN A 13 -4.75 -14.87 0.59
N ILE A 14 -3.53 -15.41 0.65
CA ILE A 14 -2.82 -15.97 -0.50
C ILE A 14 -3.64 -17.09 -1.15
N GLY A 15 -3.71 -17.07 -2.49
CA GLY A 15 -4.46 -18.04 -3.30
C GLY A 15 -5.95 -17.74 -3.42
N GLN A 16 -6.48 -16.79 -2.65
CA GLN A 16 -7.88 -16.39 -2.76
C GLN A 16 -8.11 -15.42 -3.92
N LYS A 17 -9.27 -15.50 -4.56
CA LYS A 17 -9.77 -14.46 -5.47
C LYS A 17 -10.64 -13.47 -4.71
N ARG A 18 -10.25 -12.21 -4.69
CA ARG A 18 -11.01 -11.09 -4.09
C ARG A 18 -11.35 -10.11 -5.20
N PHE A 19 -12.65 -9.86 -5.41
CA PHE A 19 -13.13 -8.97 -6.48
C PHE A 19 -12.55 -9.32 -7.87
N GLY A 20 -12.37 -10.61 -8.15
CA GLY A 20 -11.80 -11.10 -9.41
C GLY A 20 -10.25 -11.07 -9.49
N VAL A 21 -9.57 -10.50 -8.51
CA VAL A 21 -8.09 -10.43 -8.44
C VAL A 21 -7.56 -11.60 -7.59
N LEU A 22 -6.62 -12.36 -8.12
CA LEU A 22 -5.89 -13.37 -7.35
C LEU A 22 -4.90 -12.68 -6.41
N VAL A 23 -4.93 -13.05 -5.13
CA VAL A 23 -3.93 -12.62 -4.16
C VAL A 23 -2.73 -13.57 -4.22
N GLU A 24 -1.60 -13.04 -4.65
CA GLU A 24 -0.34 -13.79 -4.81
C GLU A 24 0.50 -13.75 -3.52
N ASP A 25 1.45 -14.68 -3.42
CA ASP A 25 2.33 -14.78 -2.27
C ASP A 25 3.40 -13.67 -2.29
N GLY A 26 3.23 -12.67 -1.43
CA GLY A 26 4.15 -11.55 -1.30
C GLY A 26 5.45 -11.89 -0.56
N ARG A 27 5.57 -13.09 0.03
CA ARG A 27 6.79 -13.57 0.70
C ARG A 27 7.85 -14.04 -0.29
N ILE A 28 7.45 -14.31 -1.53
CA ILE A 28 8.36 -14.64 -2.63
C ILE A 28 8.88 -13.32 -3.22
N PRO A 29 10.16 -12.96 -3.01
CA PRO A 29 10.69 -11.65 -3.44
C PRO A 29 10.51 -11.41 -4.94
N GLU A 30 10.69 -12.45 -5.76
CA GLU A 30 10.57 -12.38 -7.21
C GLU A 30 9.16 -11.98 -7.66
N THR A 31 8.12 -12.41 -6.93
CA THR A 31 6.73 -12.04 -7.19
C THR A 31 6.53 -10.54 -7.00
N SER A 32 6.79 -10.03 -5.80
CA SER A 32 6.61 -8.61 -5.46
C SER A 32 7.47 -7.70 -6.34
N GLN A 33 8.72 -8.08 -6.60
CA GLN A 33 9.66 -7.33 -7.43
C GLN A 33 9.25 -7.29 -8.90
N SER A 34 8.82 -8.42 -9.48
CA SER A 34 8.37 -8.46 -10.88
C SER A 34 7.10 -7.62 -11.08
N LEU A 35 6.17 -7.65 -10.13
CA LEU A 35 4.98 -6.81 -10.16
C LEU A 35 5.32 -5.32 -10.10
N CYS A 36 6.25 -4.91 -9.22
CA CYS A 36 6.69 -3.52 -9.15
C CYS A 36 7.37 -3.03 -10.45
N ARG A 37 8.12 -3.90 -11.13
CA ARG A 37 8.73 -3.58 -12.43
C ARG A 37 7.68 -3.35 -13.51
N LEU A 38 6.69 -4.22 -13.59
CA LEU A 38 5.63 -4.19 -14.61
C LEU A 38 4.58 -3.11 -14.37
N ALA A 39 4.33 -2.74 -13.12
CA ALA A 39 3.30 -1.77 -12.79
C ALA A 39 3.68 -0.35 -13.23
N ASP A 40 2.66 0.40 -13.66
CA ASP A 40 2.73 1.86 -13.85
C ASP A 40 2.55 2.60 -12.51
N LEU A 41 1.80 2.00 -11.57
CA LEU A 41 1.51 2.52 -10.23
C LEU A 41 1.42 1.36 -9.23
N VAL A 42 2.03 1.54 -8.06
CA VAL A 42 2.02 0.57 -6.97
C VAL A 42 1.42 1.21 -5.71
N LEU A 43 0.42 0.56 -5.12
CA LEU A 43 -0.09 0.92 -3.80
C LEU A 43 0.59 0.01 -2.78
N CYS A 44 1.50 0.58 -1.97
CA CYS A 44 2.26 -0.18 -0.98
C CYS A 44 1.73 0.13 0.43
N THR A 45 1.40 -0.88 1.22
CA THR A 45 0.96 -0.64 2.61
C THR A 45 2.12 -0.05 3.43
N GLY A 46 1.80 0.95 4.26
CA GLY A 46 2.74 1.56 5.18
C GLY A 46 3.22 0.63 6.30
N SER A 47 2.55 -0.50 6.53
CA SER A 47 3.00 -1.51 7.51
C SER A 47 4.32 -2.18 7.15
N THR A 48 4.79 -2.03 5.91
CA THR A 48 6.13 -2.46 5.46
C THR A 48 7.27 -1.82 6.25
N VAL A 49 7.03 -0.66 6.88
CA VAL A 49 8.03 -0.05 7.77
C VAL A 49 8.22 -0.84 9.06
N CYS A 50 7.16 -1.49 9.56
CA CYS A 50 7.21 -2.21 10.84
C CYS A 50 7.91 -3.56 10.75
N ASN A 51 7.83 -4.23 9.59
CA ASN A 51 8.47 -5.53 9.38
C ASN A 51 9.77 -5.42 8.55
N GLY A 52 10.21 -4.20 8.24
CA GLY A 52 11.44 -3.93 7.51
C GLY A 52 11.38 -4.18 6.00
N SER A 53 10.30 -4.74 5.45
CA SER A 53 10.22 -5.04 4.01
C SER A 53 10.06 -3.80 3.13
N ILE A 54 9.90 -2.61 3.72
CA ILE A 54 9.87 -1.33 2.99
C ILE A 54 11.10 -1.16 2.08
N VAL A 55 12.26 -1.68 2.50
CA VAL A 55 13.53 -1.57 1.75
C VAL A 55 13.46 -2.21 0.36
N ASP A 56 12.65 -3.27 0.20
CA ASP A 56 12.47 -3.97 -1.07
C ASP A 56 11.72 -3.10 -2.10
N PHE A 57 10.94 -2.14 -1.61
CA PHE A 57 10.09 -1.27 -2.42
C PHE A 57 10.75 0.08 -2.73
N LEU A 58 11.74 0.52 -1.95
CA LEU A 58 12.44 1.79 -2.16
C LEU A 58 13.06 1.97 -3.57
N PRO A 59 13.58 0.93 -4.24
CA PRO A 59 14.05 1.05 -5.63
C PRO A 59 12.96 1.47 -6.64
N PHE A 60 11.68 1.32 -6.29
CA PHE A 60 10.53 1.67 -7.14
C PHE A 60 9.74 2.86 -6.61
N LYS A 61 10.30 3.65 -5.68
CA LYS A 61 9.60 4.74 -4.98
C LYS A 61 8.89 5.73 -5.91
N ASP A 62 9.41 5.95 -7.12
CA ASP A 62 8.84 6.88 -8.10
C ASP A 62 7.51 6.37 -8.70
N LYS A 63 7.22 5.08 -8.54
CA LYS A 63 5.96 4.44 -8.96
C LYS A 63 5.03 4.13 -7.78
N ILE A 64 5.46 4.37 -6.54
CA ILE A 64 4.74 3.93 -5.35
C ILE A 64 3.97 5.08 -4.73
N LEU A 65 2.74 4.81 -4.31
CA LEU A 65 2.06 5.57 -3.26
C LEU A 65 1.94 4.67 -2.03
N PHE A 66 2.60 5.05 -0.95
CA PHE A 66 2.44 4.33 0.31
C PHE A 66 1.10 4.70 0.95
N TYR A 67 0.38 3.76 1.54
CA TYR A 67 -0.91 4.06 2.17
C TYR A 67 -1.03 3.56 3.61
N GLY A 68 -1.95 4.15 4.36
CA GLY A 68 -2.23 3.78 5.75
C GLY A 68 -1.58 4.71 6.77
N THR A 69 -1.87 4.44 8.05
CA THR A 69 -1.47 5.29 9.18
C THR A 69 -0.09 4.94 9.73
N THR A 70 0.35 3.69 9.60
CA THR A 70 1.61 3.17 10.17
C THR A 70 2.86 3.94 9.71
N LEU A 71 2.90 4.38 8.45
CA LEU A 71 4.02 5.14 7.88
C LEU A 71 3.93 6.65 8.15
N ALA A 72 2.91 7.16 8.85
CA ALA A 72 2.65 8.60 8.95
C ALA A 72 3.86 9.40 9.46
N GLY A 73 4.62 8.86 10.42
CA GLY A 73 5.85 9.48 10.92
C GLY A 73 7.07 9.28 10.02
N ALA A 74 7.24 8.08 9.45
CA ALA A 74 8.42 7.75 8.64
C ALA A 74 8.39 8.38 7.23
N ALA A 75 7.20 8.51 6.62
CA ALA A 75 7.04 9.06 5.28
C ALA A 75 7.70 10.43 5.09
N PRO A 76 7.44 11.47 5.91
CA PRO A 76 8.09 12.77 5.75
C PRO A 76 9.60 12.72 6.00
N LEU A 77 10.08 11.89 6.93
CA LEU A 77 11.51 11.74 7.21
C LEU A 77 12.27 11.10 6.04
N MET A 78 11.61 10.24 5.28
CA MET A 78 12.18 9.54 4.13
C MET A 78 11.84 10.19 2.77
N GLY A 79 11.06 11.27 2.77
CA GLY A 79 10.57 11.91 1.55
C GLY A 79 9.69 11.00 0.68
N LEU A 80 8.92 10.10 1.29
CA LEU A 80 8.07 9.15 0.58
C LEU A 80 6.63 9.67 0.40
N PRO A 81 6.01 9.52 -0.78
CA PRO A 81 4.62 9.90 -0.98
C PRO A 81 3.68 8.99 -0.17
N ARG A 82 2.78 9.60 0.61
CA ARG A 82 1.83 8.90 1.48
C ARG A 82 0.38 9.31 1.21
N LEU A 83 -0.48 8.32 1.06
CA LEU A 83 -1.92 8.42 0.87
C LEU A 83 -2.65 7.99 2.15
N CYS A 84 -3.38 8.91 2.76
CA CYS A 84 -4.28 8.62 3.88
C CYS A 84 -5.37 9.68 3.87
N PHE A 85 -6.64 9.25 3.83
CA PHE A 85 -7.79 10.14 3.78
C PHE A 85 -8.53 10.24 5.11
N ALA A 86 -7.96 9.70 6.19
CA ALA A 86 -8.59 9.68 7.52
C ALA A 86 -8.88 11.09 8.05
N ASP A 87 -8.02 12.05 7.72
CA ASP A 87 -8.20 13.48 7.97
C ASP A 87 -9.48 14.03 7.32
N ARG A 88 -9.78 13.63 6.08
CA ARG A 88 -10.99 14.07 5.36
C ARG A 88 -12.30 13.56 5.97
N TYR A 89 -12.25 12.50 6.78
CA TYR A 89 -13.43 12.05 7.53
C TYR A 89 -13.74 12.95 8.72
N GLN A 90 -12.75 13.63 9.31
CA GLN A 90 -12.98 14.51 10.46
C GLN A 90 -13.74 15.78 10.07
N ASP A 91 -13.49 16.32 8.87
CA ASP A 91 -14.20 17.49 8.35
C ASP A 91 -15.70 17.25 8.22
N SER A 92 -16.10 16.04 7.81
CA SER A 92 -17.51 15.66 7.70
C SER A 92 -18.22 15.50 9.05
N PHE A 93 -17.48 15.18 10.13
CA PHE A 93 -18.02 15.12 11.48
C PHE A 93 -18.17 16.51 12.11
N LEU A 94 -17.22 17.42 11.86
CA LEU A 94 -17.29 18.80 12.37
C LEU A 94 -18.39 19.63 11.68
N GLN A 95 -18.69 19.38 10.41
CA GLN A 95 -19.84 20.01 9.74
C GLN A 95 -21.19 19.50 10.27
N ASN A 96 -21.27 18.28 10.80
CA ASN A 96 -22.50 17.70 11.35
C ASN A 96 -22.76 18.01 12.83
N THR A 97 -21.79 18.55 13.57
CA THR A 97 -21.95 18.95 14.99
C THR A 97 -22.12 20.45 15.17
N SER A 98 -22.19 21.21 14.08
CA SER A 98 -22.40 22.67 14.06
C SER A 98 -23.89 23.07 14.00
N ALA A 99 -24.81 22.17 14.38
CA ALA A 99 -26.26 22.39 14.38
C ALA A 99 -26.82 22.53 15.80
#